data_AF-S4P0J4-F1
#
_entry.id   AF-S4P0J4-F1
#
_cell.length_a   1.000
_cell.length_b   1.000
_cell.length_c   1.000
_cell.angle_alpha   90.00
_cell.angle_beta   90.00
_cell.angle_gamma   90.00
#
_symmetry.space_group_name_H-M   'P 1'
#
loop_
_entity.id
_entity.type
_entity.pdbx_description
1 polymer ?
#
loop_
_entity_poly.entity_id
_entity_poly.type
_entity_poly.pdbx_seq_one_letter_code
_entity_poly.pdbx_strand_id
1 'polypeptide(L)'
;MFCRDHPQERLALFCETCDRLTCRDCQLQHHRDHKYQFSTEMAAQARGSVAALLSEVSYKRVLLGSAMKVIRDRQHLIAEKKKALVHEITQTVVKLTNAINTRGKQLVLRLNEVCDAKQR
;
A
#
# COMPACT_ATOMS: atom_id res chain seq x y z
N MET A 1 15.16 22.25 34.78
CA MET A 1 14.48 21.20 35.59
C MET A 1 15.43 20.80 36.71
N PHE A 2 14.96 20.78 37.96
CA PHE A 2 15.75 20.44 39.14
C PHE A 2 15.45 19.01 39.60
N CYS A 3 16.39 18.38 40.30
CA CYS A 3 16.20 17.05 40.84
C CYS A 3 15.18 17.05 41.98
N ARG A 4 14.36 16.01 42.07
CA ARG A 4 13.37 15.86 43.14
C ARG A 4 14.02 15.58 44.50
N ASP A 5 15.08 14.78 44.49
CA ASP A 5 15.80 14.37 45.71
C ASP A 5 16.85 15.41 46.12
N HIS A 6 17.35 16.19 45.15
CA HIS A 6 18.35 17.26 45.35
C HIS A 6 17.81 18.58 44.75
N PRO A 7 16.94 19.33 45.45
CA PRO A 7 16.19 20.45 44.87
C PRO A 7 17.04 21.61 44.35
N GLN A 8 18.27 21.75 44.84
CA GLN A 8 19.21 22.79 44.38
C GLN A 8 20.01 22.37 43.14
N GLU A 9 20.02 21.07 42.83
CA GLU A 9 20.81 20.50 41.75
C GLU A 9 20.00 20.40 40.44
N ARG A 10 20.60 20.82 39.33
CA ARG A 10 19.97 20.74 38.01
C ARG A 10 20.13 19.34 37.41
N LEU A 11 19.07 18.84 36.77
CA LEU A 11 19.15 17.62 35.95
C LEU A 11 19.95 17.92 34.68
N ALA A 12 21.24 17.59 34.69
CA ALA A 12 22.19 17.87 33.63
C ALA A 12 22.84 16.63 33.02
N LEU A 13 22.61 15.46 33.62
CA LEU A 13 23.15 14.18 33.19
C LEU A 13 22.03 13.24 32.78
N PHE A 14 22.36 12.27 31.95
CA PHE A 14 21.51 11.15 31.61
C PHE A 14 22.26 9.87 31.95
N CYS A 15 21.69 9.06 32.83
CA CYS A 15 22.24 7.76 33.15
C CYS A 15 21.76 6.76 32.09
N GLU A 16 22.67 6.34 31.20
CA GLU A 16 22.38 5.39 30.11
C GLU A 16 21.96 4.02 30.65
N THR A 17 22.57 3.57 31.75
CA THR A 17 22.26 2.27 32.35
C THR A 17 20.83 2.21 32.90
N CYS A 18 20.28 3.34 33.35
CA CYS A 18 18.92 3.40 33.91
C CYS A 18 17.92 4.15 33.03
N ASP A 19 18.33 4.59 31.84
CA ASP A 19 17.51 5.32 30.87
C ASP A 19 16.75 6.54 31.47
N ARG A 20 17.42 7.37 32.28
CA ARG A 20 16.79 8.53 32.94
C ARG A 20 17.72 9.71 33.18
N LEU A 21 17.11 10.90 33.27
CA LEU A 21 17.81 12.13 33.68
C LEU A 21 18.17 12.10 35.15
N THR A 22 19.40 12.49 35.46
CA THR A 22 19.96 12.56 36.82
C THR A 22 20.63 13.92 37.05
N CYS A 23 20.73 14.33 38.33
CA CYS A 23 21.66 15.39 38.72
C CYS A 23 23.03 14.79 39.09
N ARG A 24 23.99 15.66 39.40
CA ARG A 24 25.34 15.25 39.80
C ARG A 24 25.31 14.37 41.05
N ASP A 25 24.56 14.77 42.08
CA ASP A 25 24.52 14.03 43.35
C ASP A 25 23.88 12.65 43.21
N CYS A 26 22.76 12.54 42.48
CA CYS A 26 22.17 11.24 42.14
C CYS A 26 23.19 10.34 41.42
N GLN A 27 23.99 10.91 40.51
CA GLN A 27 24.98 10.15 39.74
C GLN A 27 26.10 9.59 40.63
N LEU A 28 26.53 10.35 41.63
CA LEU A 28 27.60 9.95 42.56
C LEU A 28 27.12 8.97 43.64
N GLN A 29 25.87 9.07 44.07
CA GLN A 29 25.34 8.27 45.17
C GLN A 29 24.61 7.00 44.70
N HIS A 30 23.57 7.15 43.88
CA HIS A 30 22.65 6.06 43.54
C HIS A 30 22.96 5.40 42.21
N HIS A 31 23.64 6.10 41.30
CA HIS A 31 24.04 5.61 39.99
C HIS A 31 25.56 5.49 39.87
N ARG A 32 26.22 5.20 41.00
CA ARG A 32 27.67 5.00 41.06
C ARG A 32 28.05 3.88 40.08
N ASP A 33 29.07 4.14 39.27
CA ASP A 33 29.60 3.24 38.23
C ASP A 33 28.66 2.96 37.04
N HIS A 34 27.48 3.58 36.98
CA HIS A 34 26.65 3.51 35.77
C HIS A 34 27.21 4.41 34.67
N LYS A 35 27.03 3.97 33.43
CA LYS A 35 27.36 4.80 32.27
C LYS A 35 26.42 5.99 32.22
N TYR A 36 26.98 7.17 31.99
CA TYR A 36 26.23 8.42 31.88
C TYR A 36 26.87 9.32 30.84
N GLN A 37 26.11 10.33 30.44
CA GLN A 37 26.59 11.43 29.61
C GLN A 37 25.78 12.70 29.84
N PHE A 38 26.17 13.81 29.20
CA PHE A 38 25.45 15.07 29.35
C PHE A 38 24.09 15.02 28.66
N SER A 39 23.07 15.56 29.32
CA SER A 39 21.70 15.55 28.79
C SER A 39 21.57 16.29 27.46
N THR A 40 22.40 17.31 27.22
CA THR A 40 22.45 18.05 25.96
C THR A 40 22.96 17.20 24.80
N GLU A 41 23.98 16.37 25.04
CA GLU A 41 24.57 15.46 24.05
C GLU A 41 23.58 14.34 23.72
N MET A 42 22.98 13.71 24.75
CA MET A 42 21.91 12.72 24.54
C MET A 42 20.75 13.28 23.75
N ALA A 43 20.29 14.47 24.12
CA ALA A 43 19.17 15.08 23.43
C ALA A 43 19.52 15.37 21.97
N ALA A 44 20.76 15.78 21.67
CA ALA A 44 21.21 15.97 20.29
C ALA A 44 21.26 14.66 19.50
N GLN A 45 21.83 13.60 20.09
CA GLN A 45 21.89 12.28 19.47
C GLN A 45 20.49 11.71 19.23
N ALA A 46 19.62 11.74 20.24
CA ALA A 46 18.25 11.24 20.15
C ALA A 46 17.45 12.00 19.08
N ARG A 47 17.58 13.33 19.01
CA ARG A 47 16.97 14.13 17.92
C ARG A 47 17.47 13.68 16.54
N GLY A 48 18.78 13.43 16.40
CA GLY A 48 19.36 12.92 15.15
C GLY A 48 18.79 11.57 14.75
N SER A 49 18.72 10.62 15.69
CA SER A 49 18.14 9.29 15.46
C SER A 49 16.66 9.36 15.09
N VAL A 50 15.86 10.15 15.80
CA VAL A 50 14.44 10.35 15.49
C VAL A 50 14.26 10.99 14.11
N ALA A 51 15.07 11.98 13.75
CA ALA A 51 15.02 12.61 12.44
C ALA A 51 15.36 11.62 11.31
N ALA A 52 16.36 10.76 11.51
CA ALA A 52 16.73 9.72 10.56
C ALA A 52 15.59 8.70 10.35
N LEU A 53 15.01 8.19 11.44
CA LEU A 53 13.85 7.28 11.39
C LEU A 53 12.65 7.93 10.70
N LEU A 54 12.38 9.21 10.99
CA LEU A 54 11.28 9.95 10.37
C LEU A 54 11.49 10.11 8.86
N SER A 55 12.74 10.37 8.43
CA SER A 55 13.10 10.43 7.01
C SER A 55 12.86 9.09 6.31
N GLU A 56 13.31 7.99 6.92
CA GLU A 56 13.14 6.64 6.38
C GLU A 56 11.66 6.26 6.26
N VAL A 57 10.86 6.50 7.30
CA VAL A 57 9.42 6.24 7.29
C VAL A 57 8.71 7.10 6.25
N SER A 58 9.10 8.38 6.12
CA SER A 58 8.53 9.28 5.11
C SER A 58 8.82 8.80 3.68
N TYR A 59 10.04 8.33 3.42
CA TYR A 59 10.41 7.75 2.13
C TYR A 59 9.62 6.48 1.82
N LYS A 60 9.55 5.53 2.78
CA LYS A 60 8.76 4.30 2.63
C LYS A 60 7.28 4.59 2.38
N ARG A 61 6.72 5.61 3.04
CA ARG A 61 5.34 6.05 2.81
C ARG A 61 5.10 6.50 1.36
N VAL A 62 6.03 7.26 0.78
CA VAL A 62 5.94 7.69 -0.63
C VAL A 62 6.01 6.50 -1.57
N LEU A 63 6.94 5.57 -1.36
CA LEU A 63 7.06 4.34 -2.16
C LEU A 63 5.78 3.51 -2.13
N LEU A 64 5.22 3.29 -0.92
CA LEU A 64 3.96 2.57 -0.76
C LEU A 64 2.80 3.31 -1.44
N GLY A 65 2.74 4.63 -1.36
CA GLY A 65 1.76 5.45 -2.06
C GLY A 65 1.77 5.21 -3.57
N SER A 66 2.97 5.20 -4.18
CA SER A 66 3.16 4.90 -5.59
C SER A 66 2.77 3.46 -5.96
N ALA A 67 3.19 2.48 -5.17
CA ALA A 67 2.83 1.08 -5.39
C ALA A 67 1.31 0.86 -5.33
N MET A 68 0.65 1.46 -4.34
CA MET A 68 -0.82 1.41 -4.21
C MET A 68 -1.54 2.06 -5.39
N LYS A 69 -0.98 3.14 -5.96
CA LYS A 69 -1.53 3.75 -7.19
C LYS A 69 -1.44 2.77 -8.36
N VAL A 70 -0.29 2.14 -8.57
CA VAL A 70 -0.11 1.15 -9.65
C VAL A 70 -1.10 0.00 -9.52
N ILE A 71 -1.32 -0.51 -8.30
CA ILE A 71 -2.29 -1.57 -8.03
C ILE A 71 -3.72 -1.12 -8.41
N ARG A 72 -4.14 0.07 -7.99
CA ARG A 72 -5.46 0.61 -8.33
C ARG A 72 -5.64 0.77 -9.84
N ASP A 73 -4.65 1.35 -10.52
CA ASP A 73 -4.67 1.54 -11.97
C ASP A 73 -4.78 0.19 -12.69
N ARG A 74 -4.09 -0.84 -12.20
CA ARG A 74 -4.16 -2.20 -12.75
C ARG A 74 -5.51 -2.87 -12.51
N GLN A 75 -6.10 -2.71 -11.32
CA GLN A 75 -7.43 -3.22 -11.01
C GLN A 75 -8.48 -2.61 -11.93
N HIS A 76 -8.40 -1.30 -12.17
CA HIS A 76 -9.30 -0.61 -13.10
C HIS A 76 -9.15 -1.14 -14.53
N LEU A 77 -7.91 -1.30 -15.02
CA LEU A 77 -7.66 -1.87 -16.35
C LEU A 77 -8.20 -3.31 -16.49
N ILE A 78 -8.08 -4.14 -15.44
CA ILE A 78 -8.62 -5.50 -15.44
C ILE A 78 -10.16 -5.47 -15.57
N ALA A 79 -10.83 -4.57 -14.84
CA ALA A 79 -12.28 -4.42 -14.90
C ALA A 79 -12.76 -4.00 -16.29
N GLU A 80 -12.09 -3.01 -16.91
CA GLU A 80 -12.41 -2.56 -18.26
C GLU A 80 -12.16 -3.66 -19.30
N LYS A 81 -11.04 -4.38 -19.21
CA LYS A 81 -10.77 -5.51 -20.10
C LYS A 81 -11.80 -6.63 -19.96
N LYS A 82 -12.23 -6.94 -18.73
CA LYS A 82 -13.29 -7.91 -18.49
C LYS A 82 -14.59 -7.49 -19.19
N LYS A 83 -14.98 -6.23 -19.07
CA LYS A 83 -16.18 -5.68 -19.73
C LYS A 83 -16.08 -5.77 -21.25
N ALA A 84 -14.93 -5.40 -21.82
CA ALA A 84 -14.67 -5.50 -23.25
C ALA A 84 -14.77 -6.96 -23.75
N LEU A 85 -14.13 -7.90 -23.06
CA LEU A 85 -14.18 -9.33 -23.42
C LEU A 85 -15.60 -9.90 -23.34
N VAL A 86 -16.38 -9.56 -22.32
CA VAL A 86 -17.79 -9.97 -22.23
C VAL A 86 -18.59 -9.45 -23.43
N HIS A 87 -18.34 -8.20 -23.83
CA HIS A 87 -18.98 -7.60 -25.00
C HIS A 87 -18.58 -8.33 -26.30
N GLU A 88 -17.30 -8.60 -26.51
CA GLU A 88 -16.78 -9.31 -27.68
C GLU A 88 -17.35 -10.74 -27.78
N ILE A 89 -17.41 -11.47 -26.66
CA ILE A 89 -18.01 -12.80 -26.60
C ILE A 89 -19.49 -12.72 -27.01
N THR A 90 -20.23 -11.77 -26.44
CA THR A 90 -21.66 -11.56 -26.74
C THR A 90 -21.87 -11.24 -28.22
N GLN A 91 -21.09 -10.33 -28.79
CA GLN A 91 -21.15 -10.00 -30.21
C GLN A 91 -20.84 -11.21 -31.10
N THR A 92 -19.85 -12.02 -30.72
CA THR A 92 -19.48 -13.23 -31.46
C THR A 92 -20.62 -14.24 -31.47
N VAL A 93 -21.27 -14.46 -30.32
CA VAL A 93 -22.46 -15.33 -30.23
C VAL A 93 -23.57 -14.82 -31.15
N VAL A 94 -23.90 -13.53 -31.10
CA VAL A 94 -24.94 -12.93 -31.96
C VAL A 94 -24.60 -13.10 -33.44
N LYS A 95 -23.34 -12.87 -33.85
CA LYS A 95 -22.89 -13.08 -35.23
C LYS A 95 -23.08 -14.53 -35.69
N LEU A 96 -22.70 -15.49 -34.85
CA LEU A 96 -22.85 -16.92 -35.15
C LEU A 96 -24.33 -17.32 -35.24
N THR A 97 -25.16 -16.89 -34.30
CA THR A 97 -26.61 -17.15 -34.32
C THR A 97 -27.24 -16.58 -35.59
N ASN A 98 -26.89 -15.35 -35.99
CA ASN A 98 -27.40 -14.74 -37.21
C ASN A 98 -26.97 -15.48 -38.47
N ALA A 99 -25.71 -15.93 -38.53
CA ALA A 99 -25.20 -16.71 -39.66
C ALA A 99 -25.94 -18.06 -39.79
N ILE A 100 -26.13 -18.78 -38.68
CA ILE A 100 -26.87 -20.05 -38.63
C ILE A 100 -28.33 -19.83 -39.06
N ASN A 101 -29.01 -18.83 -38.50
CA ASN A 101 -30.39 -18.52 -38.83
C ASN A 101 -30.56 -18.14 -40.31
N THR A 102 -29.64 -17.35 -40.86
CA THR A 102 -29.65 -16.96 -42.27
C THR A 102 -29.48 -18.19 -43.16
N ARG A 103 -28.52 -19.07 -42.84
CA ARG A 103 -28.32 -20.31 -43.57
C ARG A 103 -29.54 -21.24 -43.49
N GLY A 104 -30.17 -21.35 -42.33
CA GLY A 104 -31.41 -22.11 -42.15
C GLY A 104 -32.53 -21.62 -43.05
N LYS A 105 -32.80 -20.31 -43.08
CA LYS A 105 -33.81 -19.70 -43.97
C LYS A 105 -33.53 -19.97 -45.45
N GLN A 106 -32.27 -19.87 -45.88
CA GLN A 106 -31.87 -20.17 -47.26
C GLN A 106 -32.11 -21.63 -47.63
N LEU A 107 -31.84 -22.57 -46.73
CA LEU A 107 -32.07 -23.99 -46.99
C LEU A 107 -33.57 -24.32 -47.11
N VAL A 108 -34.41 -23.70 -46.28
CA VAL A 108 -35.88 -23.84 -46.36
C VAL A 108 -36.41 -23.25 -47.67
N LEU A 109 -35.94 -22.07 -48.07
CA LEU A 109 -36.32 -21.45 -49.35
C LEU A 109 -36.01 -22.39 -50.51
N ARG A 110 -34.78 -22.93 -50.57
CA ARG A 110 -34.35 -23.85 -51.62
C ARG A 110 -35.17 -25.14 -51.64
N LEU A 111 -35.56 -25.66 -50.47
CA LEU A 111 -36.43 -26.84 -50.39
C LEU A 111 -37.78 -26.55 -51.05
N ASN A 112 -38.40 -25.42 -50.73
CA ASN A 112 -39.69 -25.03 -51.29
C ASN A 112 -39.60 -24.85 -52.82
N GLU A 113 -38.56 -24.18 -53.32
CA GLU A 113 -38.33 -24.02 -54.76
C GLU A 113 -38.23 -25.37 -55.49
N VAL A 114 -37.54 -26.36 -54.90
CA VAL A 114 -37.42 -27.71 -55.47
C VAL A 114 -38.75 -28.46 -55.42
N CYS A 115 -39.50 -28.35 -54.31
CA CYS A 115 -40.82 -28.97 -54.18
C CYS A 115 -41.82 -28.41 -55.19
N ASP A 116 -41.89 -27.07 -55.31
CA ASP A 116 -42.80 -26.38 -56.22
C ASP A 116 -42.49 -26.70 -57.68
N ALA A 117 -41.21 -26.83 -58.04
CA ALA A 117 -40.79 -27.20 -59.39
C ALA A 117 -41.20 -28.63 -59.78
N LYS A 118 -41.32 -29.55 -58.80
CA LYS A 118 -41.75 -30.94 -59.04
C LYS A 118 -43.26 -31.14 -59.07
N GLN A 119 -44.04 -30.16 -58.62
CA GLN A 119 -45.51 -30.19 -58.62
C GLN A 119 -46.13 -29.57 -59.88
N ARG A 120 -45.30 -29.06 -60.80
CA ARG A 120 -45.70 -28.61 -62.15
C ARG A 120 -45.43 -29.71 -63.17
#